data_AF-A0A9D7UP90-F1
#
_entry.id   AF-A0A9D7UP90-F1
#
_cell.length_a   1.000
_cell.length_b   1.000
_cell.length_c   1.000
_cell.angle_alpha   90.00
_cell.angle_beta   90.00
_cell.angle_gamma   90.00
#
_symmetry.space_group_name_H-M   'P 1'
#
loop_
_entity.id
_entity.type
_entity.pdbx_description
1 polymer ?
#
loop_
_entity_poly.entity_id
_entity_poly.type
_entity_poly.pdbx_seq_one_letter_code
_entity_poly.pdbx_strand_id
1 'polypeptide(L)'
;MKTNAKRWFLGAAALALATAAGCASSGGDGPLTGSVPSDAPPAEVRKAVREVDAARLRTHVDELAGFGTRHTLSDTASQDRGIGAARGWIARKFQEASEESERMGEEGVRVLFDSHTVEPDGRRITRAVEVVNVLCVIPGSNPAARERLYYATAHYDSICSENTDADCDAPGANDNASGTAALIELARVLAMHKLDATVVLMATAGEEQGLYGARRHAERSRAEGRDVRAVLNNDTIGDPAGPFAKGGQEAAHSRRTVRVFSEGVPRNATPEQILAIHAAGMENDGPARTLARFVGEVGAWHGLAVQPTLIYRNDRFLRGGDHTAFLEHGFPAAVRFTVLYEDYDRQHQNVRIEKVDRDGKMVDVQFGDLPSYVEEDYLADVTRLNAAALMHLANAPAPPTNTRLSMSGLENGTRLRWDAPDPADNPEQIAGYEVVVRTTTSAVWQSAKDVGFTNEATLDLSRDNWLFGVRAYDADGYRSPVSFAVPVRE
;
A
#
# COMPACT_ATOMS: atom_id res chain seq x y z
N MET A 1 9.86 41.64 71.39
CA MET A 1 10.25 42.06 70.02
C MET A 1 11.71 41.71 69.79
N LYS A 2 11.97 41.12 68.62
CA LYS A 2 13.25 40.90 67.93
C LYS A 2 14.04 39.64 68.31
N THR A 3 14.19 38.86 67.25
CA THR A 3 14.61 37.47 67.10
C THR A 3 16.13 37.36 66.93
N ASN A 4 16.66 36.28 67.52
CA ASN A 4 18.02 35.77 67.39
C ASN A 4 18.16 34.90 66.13
N ALA A 5 19.36 34.89 65.53
CA ALA A 5 19.89 33.66 64.93
C ALA A 5 21.43 33.69 64.99
N LYS A 6 21.99 32.93 65.94
CA LYS A 6 23.40 32.50 65.95
C LYS A 6 23.47 31.07 65.41
N ARG A 7 24.53 30.79 64.65
CA ARG A 7 25.04 29.46 64.30
C ARG A 7 25.21 28.57 65.55
N TRP A 8 25.18 27.25 65.39
CA TRP A 8 26.32 26.31 65.51
C TRP A 8 25.83 24.83 65.52
N PHE A 9 26.39 24.04 64.59
CA PHE A 9 26.87 22.63 64.68
C PHE A 9 25.98 21.37 64.76
N LEU A 10 26.62 20.30 64.24
CA LEU A 10 26.37 18.83 64.31
C LEU A 10 25.32 18.30 63.32
N GLY A 11 25.48 17.17 62.65
CA GLY A 11 26.39 16.03 62.72
C GLY A 11 25.73 14.90 61.91
N ALA A 12 26.52 14.07 61.22
CA ALA A 12 26.06 13.10 60.23
C ALA A 12 25.15 11.97 60.79
N ALA A 13 24.20 11.53 59.96
CA ALA A 13 23.64 10.17 60.02
C ALA A 13 23.30 9.71 58.59
N ALA A 14 23.81 8.53 58.24
CA ALA A 14 23.69 7.90 56.94
C ALA A 14 22.26 7.40 56.67
N LEU A 15 21.80 7.55 55.43
CA LEU A 15 20.70 6.74 54.89
C LEU A 15 21.11 6.27 53.50
N ALA A 16 21.28 4.95 53.36
CA ALA A 16 21.59 4.29 52.09
C ALA A 16 20.40 4.43 51.13
N LEU A 17 20.60 5.11 50.00
CA LEU A 17 19.69 5.03 48.87
C LEU A 17 20.06 3.80 48.03
N ALA A 18 19.14 2.85 47.98
CA ALA A 18 19.13 1.78 47.02
C ALA A 18 19.04 2.36 45.59
N THR A 19 19.92 1.89 44.72
CA THR A 19 19.97 2.18 43.29
C THR A 19 18.72 1.61 42.61
N ALA A 20 17.74 2.46 42.29
CA ALA A 20 16.71 2.16 41.31
C ALA A 20 17.24 2.52 39.91
N ALA A 21 17.13 1.56 39.01
CA ALA A 21 17.65 1.56 37.65
C ALA A 21 17.27 2.83 36.87
N GLY A 22 18.27 3.40 36.19
CA GLY A 22 18.09 4.49 35.25
C GLY A 22 17.26 4.02 34.05
N CYS A 23 16.14 4.71 33.82
CA CYS A 23 15.46 4.75 32.55
C CYS A 23 16.39 5.33 31.48
N ALA A 24 16.79 4.52 30.51
CA ALA A 24 17.26 4.97 29.21
C ALA A 24 17.18 3.83 28.19
N SER A 25 16.23 3.94 27.26
CA SER A 25 16.39 3.53 25.86
C SER A 25 15.32 4.28 25.06
N SER A 26 15.62 5.52 24.68
CA SER A 26 16.05 5.87 23.32
C SER A 26 14.95 5.61 22.29
N GLY A 27 14.17 6.65 22.00
CA GLY A 27 13.40 6.75 20.77
C GLY A 27 14.35 6.66 19.59
N GLY A 28 14.11 5.69 18.73
CA GLY A 28 14.71 5.57 17.42
C GLY A 28 13.60 5.29 16.43
N ASP A 29 13.50 6.12 15.40
CA ASP A 29 12.73 5.87 14.17
C ASP A 29 13.35 4.69 13.40
N GLY A 30 13.22 3.48 13.97
CA GLY A 30 13.54 2.19 13.37
C GLY A 30 12.27 1.49 12.86
N PRO A 31 12.41 0.52 11.93
CA PRO A 31 11.28 -0.12 11.26
C PRO A 31 10.33 -0.74 12.28
N LEU A 32 9.02 -0.54 12.06
CA LEU A 32 7.93 -0.97 12.95
C LEU A 32 8.06 -2.45 13.32
N THR A 33 8.61 -2.79 14.49
CA THR A 33 8.67 -4.19 14.94
C THR A 33 7.38 -4.56 15.68
N GLY A 34 6.36 -4.95 14.91
CA GLY A 34 5.23 -5.76 15.36
C GLY A 34 5.25 -7.08 14.61
N SER A 35 6.14 -8.02 14.96
CA SER A 35 6.26 -9.27 14.22
C SER A 35 5.29 -10.32 14.77
N VAL A 36 4.25 -10.58 14.00
CA VAL A 36 3.44 -11.80 14.10
C VAL A 36 2.96 -12.09 12.68
N PRO A 37 2.96 -13.31 12.12
CA PRO A 37 3.11 -14.62 12.77
C PRO A 37 4.50 -15.00 13.31
N SER A 38 4.53 -15.99 14.20
CA SER A 38 5.74 -16.54 14.84
C SER A 38 6.36 -17.74 14.11
N ASP A 39 5.61 -18.36 13.21
CA ASP A 39 6.07 -19.41 12.31
C ASP A 39 6.80 -18.85 11.10
N ALA A 40 7.38 -19.73 10.28
CA ALA A 40 8.03 -19.31 9.05
C ALA A 40 6.96 -18.90 8.01
N PRO A 41 7.22 -17.86 7.19
CA PRO A 41 6.26 -17.48 6.16
C PRO A 41 6.13 -18.57 5.08
N PRO A 42 5.05 -18.59 4.28
CA PRO A 42 4.87 -19.55 3.20
C PRO A 42 6.05 -19.54 2.22
N ALA A 43 6.54 -20.74 1.88
CA ALA A 43 7.74 -20.91 1.06
C ALA A 43 7.57 -20.38 -0.37
N GLU A 44 6.37 -20.52 -0.93
CA GLU A 44 6.07 -20.07 -2.29
C GLU A 44 6.19 -18.55 -2.44
N VAL A 45 5.82 -17.79 -1.40
CA VAL A 45 5.97 -16.33 -1.41
C VAL A 45 7.44 -15.92 -1.42
N ARG A 46 8.30 -16.64 -0.68
CA ARG A 46 9.76 -16.39 -0.73
C ARG A 46 10.36 -16.69 -2.10
N LYS A 47 9.82 -17.67 -2.82
CA LYS A 47 10.25 -18.00 -4.18
C LYS A 47 9.89 -16.85 -5.13
N ALA A 48 8.64 -16.40 -5.14
CA ALA A 48 8.19 -15.28 -5.95
C ALA A 48 8.98 -13.99 -5.70
N VAL A 49 9.22 -13.66 -4.43
CA VAL A 49 10.02 -12.48 -4.04
C VAL A 49 11.45 -12.53 -4.63
N ARG A 50 12.05 -13.71 -4.74
CA ARG A 50 13.40 -13.87 -5.33
C ARG A 50 13.40 -13.79 -6.84
N GLU A 51 12.26 -14.04 -7.48
CA GLU A 51 12.14 -13.99 -8.94
C GLU A 51 12.06 -12.55 -9.47
N VAL A 52 11.74 -11.55 -8.64
CA VAL A 52 11.74 -10.13 -9.02
C VAL A 52 13.14 -9.69 -9.46
N ASP A 53 13.25 -9.17 -10.69
CA ASP A 53 14.48 -8.80 -11.37
C ASP A 53 14.62 -7.28 -11.52
N ALA A 54 15.66 -6.72 -10.90
CA ALA A 54 15.96 -5.29 -10.94
C ALA A 54 16.35 -4.79 -12.35
N ALA A 55 17.07 -5.60 -13.13
CA ALA A 55 17.49 -5.21 -14.48
C ALA A 55 16.31 -5.15 -15.45
N ARG A 56 15.30 -6.02 -15.29
CA ARG A 56 14.04 -5.93 -16.03
C ARG A 56 13.28 -4.66 -15.69
N LEU A 57 13.13 -4.37 -14.39
CA LEU A 57 12.50 -3.13 -13.91
C LEU A 57 13.18 -1.89 -14.50
N ARG A 58 14.52 -1.88 -14.51
CA ARG A 58 15.30 -0.80 -15.11
C ARG A 58 14.97 -0.61 -16.59
N THR A 59 14.99 -1.71 -17.34
CA THR A 59 14.68 -1.73 -18.77
C THR A 59 13.27 -1.19 -19.04
N HIS A 60 12.29 -1.56 -18.21
CA HIS A 60 10.91 -1.11 -18.36
C HIS A 60 10.75 0.38 -18.08
N VAL A 61 11.45 0.92 -17.08
CA VAL A 61 11.47 2.36 -16.80
C VAL A 61 12.09 3.13 -17.95
N ASP A 62 13.25 2.70 -18.45
CA ASP A 62 13.94 3.37 -19.56
C ASP A 62 13.06 3.39 -20.82
N GLU A 63 12.38 2.29 -21.14
CA GLU A 63 11.47 2.18 -22.29
C GLU A 63 10.23 3.07 -22.14
N LEU A 64 9.56 3.03 -20.98
CA LEU A 64 8.39 3.87 -20.71
C LEU A 64 8.75 5.37 -20.80
N ALA A 65 9.90 5.76 -20.25
CA ALA A 65 10.42 7.12 -20.34
C ALA A 65 10.84 7.51 -21.77
N GLY A 66 11.16 6.52 -22.60
CA GLY A 66 11.57 6.68 -24.00
C GLY A 66 10.46 7.06 -24.97
N PHE A 67 9.18 6.90 -24.61
CA PHE A 67 8.04 7.31 -25.45
C PHE A 67 7.90 8.83 -25.63
N GLY A 68 8.82 9.62 -25.06
CA GLY A 68 8.85 11.07 -25.12
C GLY A 68 7.84 11.72 -24.19
N THR A 69 6.56 11.40 -24.36
CA THR A 69 5.47 11.79 -23.46
C THR A 69 4.43 10.70 -23.39
N ARG A 70 3.74 10.60 -22.27
CA ARG A 70 2.58 9.72 -22.10
C ARG A 70 1.36 10.52 -21.69
N HIS A 71 1.32 11.81 -22.04
CA HIS A 71 0.21 12.71 -21.75
C HIS A 71 -1.11 12.16 -22.29
N THR A 72 -2.20 12.26 -21.53
CA THR A 72 -3.53 11.75 -21.89
C THR A 72 -4.03 12.20 -23.27
N LEU A 73 -3.72 13.43 -23.66
CA LEU A 73 -4.09 14.01 -24.96
C LEU A 73 -3.05 13.80 -26.08
N SER A 74 -1.94 13.11 -25.81
CA SER A 74 -0.87 12.86 -26.79
C SER A 74 -1.29 11.85 -27.85
N ASP A 75 -0.41 11.63 -28.82
CA ASP A 75 -0.67 10.76 -29.97
C ASP A 75 -1.04 9.31 -29.56
N THR A 76 -2.03 8.75 -30.25
CA THR A 76 -2.52 7.38 -30.01
C THR A 76 -2.28 6.41 -31.17
N ALA A 77 -1.74 6.89 -32.30
CA ALA A 77 -1.58 6.13 -33.53
C ALA A 77 -0.13 5.67 -33.76
N SER A 78 0.83 6.48 -33.33
CA SER A 78 2.26 6.21 -33.33
C SER A 78 2.58 4.96 -32.52
N GLN A 79 3.58 4.21 -33.01
CA GLN A 79 4.11 3.04 -32.33
C GLN A 79 5.30 3.37 -31.41
N ASP A 80 5.86 4.57 -31.55
CA ASP A 80 7.15 4.94 -30.93
C ASP A 80 7.05 6.16 -29.99
N ARG A 81 5.94 6.90 -30.01
CA ARG A 81 5.75 8.11 -29.19
C ARG A 81 4.32 8.22 -28.70
N GLY A 82 4.12 8.78 -27.51
CA GLY A 82 2.80 9.13 -27.00
C GLY A 82 2.15 8.02 -26.21
N ILE A 83 0.99 8.34 -25.65
CA ILE A 83 0.23 7.45 -24.77
C ILE A 83 -0.23 6.17 -25.48
N GLY A 84 -0.49 6.23 -26.80
CA GLY A 84 -0.86 5.04 -27.57
C GLY A 84 0.27 4.01 -27.68
N ALA A 85 1.48 4.47 -27.97
CA ALA A 85 2.68 3.63 -28.04
C ALA A 85 2.95 2.96 -26.69
N ALA A 86 2.94 3.74 -25.60
CA ALA A 86 3.12 3.25 -24.24
C ALA A 86 2.07 2.20 -23.86
N ARG A 87 0.78 2.50 -24.10
CA ARG A 87 -0.34 1.57 -23.87
C ARG A 87 -0.16 0.25 -24.62
N GLY A 88 0.16 0.31 -25.91
CA GLY A 88 0.39 -0.87 -26.73
C GLY A 88 1.57 -1.70 -26.25
N TRP A 89 2.64 -1.03 -25.80
CA TRP A 89 3.82 -1.70 -25.25
C TRP A 89 3.53 -2.38 -23.91
N ILE A 90 2.84 -1.73 -22.98
CA ILE A 90 2.41 -2.31 -21.70
C ILE A 90 1.56 -3.57 -21.95
N ALA A 91 0.59 -3.49 -22.86
CA ALA A 91 -0.26 -4.63 -23.20
C ALA A 91 0.56 -5.82 -23.76
N ARG A 92 1.57 -5.56 -24.60
CA ARG A 92 2.49 -6.61 -25.06
C ARG A 92 3.29 -7.22 -23.91
N LYS A 93 3.76 -6.43 -22.94
CA LYS A 93 4.47 -6.97 -21.78
C LYS A 93 3.61 -7.84 -20.88
N PHE A 94 2.35 -7.46 -20.68
CA PHE A 94 1.39 -8.34 -20.01
C PHE A 94 1.08 -9.60 -20.81
N GLN A 95 1.04 -9.51 -22.15
CA GLN A 95 0.83 -10.67 -23.02
C GLN A 95 2.03 -11.62 -23.00
N GLU A 96 3.26 -11.10 -23.00
CA GLU A 96 4.49 -11.90 -22.80
C GLU A 96 4.44 -12.66 -21.47
N ALA A 97 4.04 -12.00 -20.37
CA ALA A 97 3.87 -12.67 -19.08
C ALA A 97 2.79 -13.78 -19.10
N SER A 98 1.69 -13.56 -19.84
CA SER A 98 0.66 -14.58 -20.06
C SER A 98 1.23 -15.81 -20.78
N GLU A 99 1.99 -15.58 -21.85
CA GLU A 99 2.63 -16.64 -22.64
C GLU A 99 3.68 -17.41 -21.85
N GLU A 100 4.55 -16.71 -21.11
CA GLU A 100 5.56 -17.31 -20.24
C GLU A 100 4.96 -18.18 -19.12
N SER A 101 3.74 -17.83 -18.65
CA SER A 101 3.07 -18.57 -17.59
C SER A 101 2.52 -19.94 -18.02
N GLU A 102 2.33 -20.14 -19.33
CA GLU A 102 1.69 -21.32 -19.91
C GLU A 102 0.28 -21.63 -19.34
N ARG A 103 -0.35 -20.67 -18.64
CA ARG A 103 -1.70 -20.84 -18.07
C ARG A 103 -2.74 -20.76 -19.17
N MET A 104 -3.65 -21.73 -19.18
CA MET A 104 -4.67 -21.90 -20.22
C MET A 104 -6.08 -22.06 -19.63
N GLY A 105 -7.10 -21.93 -20.49
CA GLY A 105 -8.50 -22.12 -20.09
C GLY A 105 -8.98 -21.06 -19.11
N GLU A 106 -9.71 -21.47 -18.07
CA GLU A 106 -10.27 -20.53 -17.08
C GLU A 106 -9.21 -19.81 -16.23
N GLU A 107 -8.03 -20.43 -16.11
CA GLU A 107 -6.87 -19.91 -15.38
C GLU A 107 -5.92 -19.09 -16.27
N GLY A 108 -6.18 -19.00 -17.57
CA GLY A 108 -5.36 -18.23 -18.50
C GLY A 108 -5.33 -16.74 -18.14
N VAL A 109 -4.13 -16.16 -18.13
CA VAL A 109 -3.93 -14.73 -17.87
C VAL A 109 -4.53 -13.92 -19.02
N ARG A 110 -5.33 -12.90 -18.67
CA ARG A 110 -6.10 -12.11 -19.64
C ARG A 110 -5.60 -10.68 -19.67
N VAL A 111 -5.24 -10.21 -20.87
CA VAL A 111 -4.93 -8.79 -21.11
C VAL A 111 -6.17 -8.10 -21.64
N LEU A 112 -6.64 -7.07 -20.94
CA LEU A 112 -7.88 -6.36 -21.27
C LEU A 112 -7.62 -4.87 -21.39
N PHE A 113 -8.31 -4.23 -22.32
CA PHE A 113 -8.40 -2.77 -22.39
C PHE A 113 -9.69 -2.30 -21.73
N ASP A 114 -9.57 -1.29 -20.89
CA ASP A 114 -10.68 -0.65 -20.21
C ASP A 114 -10.80 0.81 -20.66
N SER A 115 -11.58 1.02 -21.72
CA SER A 115 -11.76 2.31 -22.38
C SER A 115 -12.92 3.12 -21.83
N HIS A 116 -12.70 4.42 -21.66
CA HIS A 116 -13.72 5.40 -21.26
C HIS A 116 -13.53 6.72 -22.02
N THR A 117 -14.62 7.28 -22.55
CA THR A 117 -14.58 8.63 -23.12
C THR A 117 -14.62 9.67 -22.00
N VAL A 118 -13.70 10.62 -22.03
CA VAL A 118 -13.68 11.80 -21.17
C VAL A 118 -13.92 13.03 -22.02
N GLU A 119 -14.96 13.77 -21.65
CA GLU A 119 -15.33 15.04 -22.29
C GLU A 119 -14.45 16.20 -21.80
N PRO A 120 -14.29 17.27 -22.59
CA PRO A 120 -13.54 18.46 -22.19
C PRO A 120 -14.09 19.07 -20.89
N ASP A 121 -13.19 19.39 -19.96
CA ASP A 121 -13.54 20.09 -18.71
C ASP A 121 -13.19 21.58 -18.76
N GLY A 122 -12.59 22.03 -19.87
CA GLY A 122 -12.14 23.41 -20.08
C GLY A 122 -10.93 23.81 -19.23
N ARG A 123 -10.25 22.84 -18.60
CA ARG A 123 -9.07 23.07 -17.75
C ARG A 123 -7.92 22.11 -18.04
N ARG A 124 -8.12 20.81 -17.83
CA ARG A 124 -7.08 19.78 -17.95
C ARG A 124 -7.27 18.89 -19.17
N ILE A 125 -8.53 18.71 -19.59
CA ILE A 125 -8.91 18.00 -20.81
C ILE A 125 -9.51 19.04 -21.76
N THR A 126 -8.80 19.35 -22.85
CA THR A 126 -9.18 20.41 -23.79
C THR A 126 -9.99 19.92 -24.98
N ARG A 127 -9.99 18.60 -25.23
CA ARG A 127 -10.76 17.92 -26.28
C ARG A 127 -11.23 16.55 -25.77
N ALA A 128 -12.32 16.04 -26.34
CA ALA A 128 -12.77 14.70 -26.02
C ALA A 128 -11.67 13.68 -26.31
N VAL A 129 -11.46 12.74 -25.40
CA VAL A 129 -10.37 11.77 -25.47
C VAL A 129 -10.82 10.43 -24.91
N GLU A 130 -10.33 9.35 -25.51
CA GLU A 130 -10.50 8.00 -24.98
C GLU A 130 -9.37 7.72 -24.00
N VAL A 131 -9.71 7.64 -22.71
CA VAL A 131 -8.80 7.20 -21.64
C VAL A 131 -8.91 5.68 -21.55
N VAL A 132 -7.77 4.97 -21.63
CA VAL A 132 -7.76 3.50 -21.69
C VAL A 132 -6.83 2.92 -20.66
N ASN A 133 -7.36 2.24 -19.65
CA ASN A 133 -6.52 1.45 -18.76
C ASN A 133 -6.12 0.14 -19.44
N VAL A 134 -4.94 -0.40 -19.08
CA VAL A 134 -4.48 -1.73 -19.51
C VAL A 134 -4.45 -2.64 -18.29
N LEU A 135 -5.20 -3.73 -18.35
CA LEU A 135 -5.33 -4.68 -17.26
C LEU A 135 -4.68 -6.00 -17.62
N CYS A 136 -3.91 -6.56 -16.69
CA CYS A 136 -3.52 -7.96 -16.66
C CYS A 136 -4.27 -8.65 -15.52
N VAL A 137 -5.21 -9.52 -15.87
CA VAL A 137 -6.01 -10.30 -14.93
C VAL A 137 -5.38 -11.69 -14.82
N ILE A 138 -4.90 -12.03 -13.63
CA ILE A 138 -4.33 -13.34 -13.28
C ILE A 138 -5.42 -14.09 -12.50
N PRO A 139 -6.17 -15.02 -13.13
CA PRO A 139 -7.31 -15.65 -12.47
C PRO A 139 -6.87 -16.56 -11.32
N GLY A 140 -7.64 -16.55 -10.24
CA GLY A 140 -7.47 -17.49 -9.15
C GLY A 140 -7.81 -18.93 -9.56
N SER A 141 -7.04 -19.90 -9.09
CA SER A 141 -7.27 -21.34 -9.33
C SER A 141 -8.41 -21.91 -8.50
N ASN A 142 -8.76 -21.26 -7.38
CA ASN A 142 -9.79 -21.74 -6.46
C ASN A 142 -11.16 -21.17 -6.85
N PRO A 143 -12.13 -21.99 -7.31
CA PRO A 143 -13.40 -21.48 -7.85
C PRO A 143 -14.22 -20.63 -6.88
N ALA A 144 -14.18 -20.90 -5.58
CA ALA A 144 -14.97 -20.13 -4.61
C ALA A 144 -14.22 -18.89 -4.07
N ALA A 145 -12.91 -18.77 -4.35
CA ALA A 145 -12.15 -17.56 -4.09
C ALA A 145 -11.95 -16.68 -5.34
N ARG A 146 -12.16 -17.23 -6.54
CA ARG A 146 -11.80 -16.60 -7.83
C ARG A 146 -12.44 -15.22 -8.05
N GLU A 147 -13.63 -14.99 -7.52
CA GLU A 147 -14.33 -13.70 -7.67
C GLU A 147 -13.84 -12.62 -6.70
N ARG A 148 -13.02 -12.98 -5.69
CA ARG A 148 -12.31 -12.01 -4.86
C ARG A 148 -11.21 -11.36 -5.69
N LEU A 149 -11.25 -10.04 -5.85
CA LEU A 149 -10.29 -9.29 -6.65
C LEU A 149 -9.33 -8.48 -5.78
N TYR A 150 -8.05 -8.67 -6.01
CA TYR A 150 -6.96 -7.92 -5.37
C TYR A 150 -6.17 -7.16 -6.42
N TYR A 151 -6.12 -5.84 -6.29
CA TYR A 151 -5.53 -4.97 -7.30
C TYR A 151 -4.14 -4.50 -6.89
N ALA A 152 -3.24 -4.40 -7.88
CA ALA A 152 -2.16 -3.43 -7.86
C ALA A 152 -2.33 -2.46 -9.02
N THR A 153 -2.15 -1.16 -8.74
CA THR A 153 -2.37 -0.09 -9.71
C THR A 153 -1.15 0.82 -9.79
N ALA A 154 -0.96 1.42 -10.95
CA ALA A 154 0.01 2.47 -11.19
C ALA A 154 -0.42 3.18 -12.47
N HIS A 155 -0.33 4.50 -12.49
CA HIS A 155 -0.61 5.25 -13.71
C HIS A 155 0.57 5.20 -14.67
N TYR A 156 0.27 5.18 -15.96
CA TYR A 156 1.26 5.18 -17.02
C TYR A 156 1.28 6.48 -17.80
N ASP A 157 0.38 7.43 -17.54
CA ASP A 157 0.48 8.77 -18.12
C ASP A 157 1.63 9.57 -17.51
N SER A 158 1.97 10.70 -18.15
CA SER A 158 2.95 11.66 -17.66
C SER A 158 2.65 13.04 -18.20
N ILE A 159 3.04 14.08 -17.47
CA ILE A 159 2.83 15.46 -17.87
C ILE A 159 4.09 16.32 -17.66
N CYS A 160 4.18 17.38 -18.45
CA CYS A 160 5.09 18.50 -18.24
C CYS A 160 4.49 19.51 -17.25
N SER A 161 5.16 20.65 -17.06
CA SER A 161 4.69 21.70 -16.14
C SER A 161 3.37 22.34 -16.55
N GLU A 162 3.08 22.35 -17.85
CA GLU A 162 1.77 22.76 -18.36
C GLU A 162 0.91 21.52 -18.60
N ASN A 163 -0.13 21.34 -17.77
CA ASN A 163 -1.02 20.17 -17.80
C ASN A 163 -1.77 19.97 -19.12
N THR A 164 -1.75 20.93 -20.04
CA THR A 164 -2.41 20.86 -21.34
C THR A 164 -1.45 20.67 -22.51
N ASP A 165 -0.14 20.73 -22.26
CA ASP A 165 0.88 20.52 -23.28
C ASP A 165 1.05 19.01 -23.53
N ALA A 166 0.38 18.54 -24.58
CA ALA A 166 0.38 17.14 -24.98
C ALA A 166 1.61 16.74 -25.81
N ASP A 167 2.41 17.70 -26.25
CA ASP A 167 3.53 17.48 -27.16
C ASP A 167 4.88 17.55 -26.44
N CYS A 168 4.95 18.22 -25.28
CA CYS A 168 6.15 18.33 -24.45
C CYS A 168 6.71 16.97 -24.01
N ASP A 169 8.04 16.84 -24.06
CA ASP A 169 8.74 15.66 -23.56
C ASP A 169 8.64 15.59 -22.02
N ALA A 170 7.87 14.60 -21.56
CA ALA A 170 7.61 14.27 -20.17
C ALA A 170 8.05 12.82 -19.90
N PRO A 171 9.34 12.56 -19.65
CA PRO A 171 9.83 11.19 -19.46
C PRO A 171 9.14 10.49 -18.29
N GLY A 172 8.80 11.19 -17.20
CA GLY A 172 7.99 10.65 -16.10
C GLY A 172 8.52 9.31 -15.59
N ALA A 173 9.83 9.23 -15.39
CA ALA A 173 10.51 7.97 -15.08
C ALA A 173 10.16 7.44 -13.70
N ASN A 174 10.14 8.30 -12.68
CA ASN A 174 9.65 7.94 -11.36
C ASN A 174 8.12 8.12 -11.25
N ASP A 175 7.57 9.17 -11.87
CA ASP A 175 6.14 9.54 -11.93
C ASP A 175 5.55 9.37 -13.34
N ASN A 176 4.99 8.21 -13.69
CA ASN A 176 4.96 6.99 -12.88
C ASN A 176 5.34 5.72 -13.67
N ALA A 177 6.36 5.84 -14.53
CA ALA A 177 6.95 4.66 -15.16
C ALA A 177 7.51 3.66 -14.13
N SER A 178 7.96 4.11 -12.95
CA SER A 178 8.42 3.23 -11.87
C SER A 178 7.32 2.28 -11.36
N GLY A 179 6.13 2.80 -11.07
CA GLY A 179 4.98 2.00 -10.67
C GLY A 179 4.49 1.06 -11.79
N THR A 180 4.43 1.57 -13.02
CA THR A 180 4.01 0.76 -14.19
C THR A 180 5.00 -0.38 -14.48
N ALA A 181 6.31 -0.12 -14.37
CA ALA A 181 7.34 -1.15 -14.48
C ALA A 181 7.17 -2.23 -13.40
N ALA A 182 6.85 -1.84 -12.16
CA ALA A 182 6.53 -2.80 -11.09
C ALA A 182 5.32 -3.66 -11.43
N LEU A 183 4.26 -3.11 -12.04
CA LEU A 183 3.12 -3.91 -12.48
C LEU A 183 3.51 -4.94 -13.55
N ILE A 184 4.34 -4.55 -14.52
CA ILE A 184 4.83 -5.46 -15.57
C ILE A 184 5.63 -6.63 -14.97
N GLU A 185 6.53 -6.33 -14.03
CA GLU A 185 7.33 -7.37 -13.38
C GLU A 185 6.48 -8.25 -12.44
N LEU A 186 5.49 -7.67 -11.74
CA LEU A 186 4.50 -8.43 -10.98
C LEU A 186 3.70 -9.38 -11.87
N ALA A 187 3.34 -8.98 -13.09
CA ALA A 187 2.62 -9.85 -14.03
C ALA A 187 3.44 -11.10 -14.35
N ARG A 188 4.72 -10.91 -14.66
CA ARG A 188 5.66 -12.00 -14.95
C ARG A 188 5.84 -12.94 -13.77
N VAL A 189 6.03 -12.39 -12.57
CA VAL A 189 6.27 -13.20 -11.37
C VAL A 189 4.99 -13.91 -10.92
N LEU A 190 3.91 -13.17 -10.68
CA LEU A 190 2.70 -13.72 -10.06
C LEU A 190 1.98 -14.74 -10.96
N ALA A 191 2.12 -14.62 -12.29
CA ALA A 191 1.54 -15.60 -13.21
C ALA A 191 2.21 -16.99 -13.11
N MET A 192 3.41 -17.10 -12.54
CA MET A 192 4.12 -18.38 -12.35
C MET A 192 3.69 -19.14 -11.08
N HIS A 193 2.85 -18.55 -10.24
CA HIS A 193 2.48 -19.09 -8.93
C HIS A 193 0.99 -19.37 -8.82
N LYS A 194 0.63 -20.37 -8.00
CA LYS A 194 -0.78 -20.63 -7.64
C LYS A 194 -1.30 -19.45 -6.81
N LEU A 195 -2.38 -18.85 -7.29
CA LEU A 195 -3.17 -17.86 -6.57
C LEU A 195 -4.58 -18.41 -6.39
N ASP A 196 -5.14 -18.38 -5.19
CA ASP A 196 -6.50 -18.87 -4.97
C ASP A 196 -7.55 -17.85 -5.45
N ALA A 197 -7.35 -16.58 -5.12
CA ALA A 197 -8.14 -15.46 -5.61
C ALA A 197 -7.51 -14.78 -6.83
N THR A 198 -8.29 -13.93 -7.52
CA THR A 198 -7.84 -13.23 -8.73
C THR A 198 -7.03 -11.99 -8.36
N VAL A 199 -5.87 -11.84 -8.99
CA VAL A 199 -5.06 -10.61 -8.93
C VAL A 199 -5.22 -9.83 -10.23
N VAL A 200 -5.43 -8.51 -10.11
CA VAL A 200 -5.58 -7.59 -11.23
C VAL A 200 -4.47 -6.54 -11.17
N LEU A 201 -3.64 -6.52 -12.20
CA LEU A 201 -2.60 -5.50 -12.38
C LEU A 201 -3.11 -4.49 -13.38
N MET A 202 -3.37 -3.25 -12.94
CA MET A 202 -4.03 -2.23 -13.75
C MET A 202 -3.11 -1.03 -13.94
N ALA A 203 -2.60 -0.88 -15.16
CA ALA A 203 -1.93 0.33 -15.61
C ALA A 203 -3.01 1.37 -15.99
N THR A 204 -3.13 2.44 -15.22
CA THR A 204 -4.18 3.46 -15.37
C THR A 204 -3.74 4.61 -16.26
N ALA A 205 -4.69 5.23 -16.96
CA ALA A 205 -4.47 6.45 -17.73
C ALA A 205 -5.26 7.63 -17.15
N GLY A 206 -4.76 8.85 -17.36
CA GLY A 206 -5.44 10.07 -16.96
C GLY A 206 -5.43 10.32 -15.46
N GLU A 207 -4.43 9.80 -14.74
CA GLU A 207 -4.20 10.11 -13.33
C GLU A 207 -3.91 11.61 -13.18
N GLU A 208 -3.01 12.11 -14.02
CA GLU A 208 -2.42 13.45 -13.88
C GLU A 208 -3.42 14.58 -14.17
N GLN A 209 -4.44 14.27 -14.97
CA GLN A 209 -5.54 15.20 -15.26
C GLN A 209 -6.72 15.03 -14.29
N GLY A 210 -6.71 14.03 -13.40
CA GLY A 210 -7.71 13.92 -12.33
C GLY A 210 -8.22 12.52 -12.07
N LEU A 211 -7.37 11.49 -12.09
CA LEU A 211 -7.73 10.10 -11.77
C LEU A 211 -8.82 9.52 -12.70
N TYR A 212 -8.87 9.95 -13.97
CA TYR A 212 -9.98 9.59 -14.85
C TYR A 212 -10.10 8.08 -15.07
N GLY A 213 -9.00 7.42 -15.39
CA GLY A 213 -8.95 5.97 -15.62
C GLY A 213 -9.40 5.17 -14.39
N ALA A 214 -8.83 5.46 -13.23
CA ALA A 214 -9.20 4.78 -11.99
C ALA A 214 -10.64 5.09 -11.54
N ARG A 215 -11.10 6.34 -11.65
CA ARG A 215 -12.47 6.73 -11.28
C ARG A 215 -13.51 6.01 -12.12
N ARG A 216 -13.33 5.98 -13.45
CA ARG A 216 -14.26 5.29 -14.34
C ARG A 216 -14.24 3.78 -14.15
N HIS A 217 -13.06 3.20 -13.91
CA HIS A 217 -12.94 1.78 -13.57
C HIS A 217 -13.66 1.44 -12.26
N ALA A 218 -13.44 2.23 -11.20
CA ALA A 218 -14.04 2.02 -9.90
C ALA A 218 -15.57 2.19 -9.94
N GLU A 219 -16.06 3.23 -10.62
CA GLU A 219 -17.48 3.47 -10.87
C GLU A 219 -18.15 2.26 -11.55
N ARG A 220 -17.57 1.79 -12.66
CA ARG A 220 -18.11 0.63 -13.39
C ARG A 220 -18.03 -0.64 -12.57
N SER A 221 -16.91 -0.91 -11.91
CA SER A 221 -16.71 -2.10 -11.07
C SER A 221 -17.73 -2.15 -9.93
N ARG A 222 -18.08 -0.99 -9.35
CA ARG A 222 -19.11 -0.89 -8.33
C ARG A 222 -20.50 -1.17 -8.90
N ALA A 223 -20.82 -0.62 -10.07
CA ALA A 223 -22.09 -0.86 -10.76
C ALA A 223 -22.28 -2.32 -11.17
N GLU A 224 -21.19 -3.02 -11.52
CA GLU A 224 -21.17 -4.44 -11.86
C GLU A 224 -21.18 -5.37 -10.62
N GLY A 225 -21.07 -4.81 -9.41
CA GLY A 225 -21.04 -5.60 -8.17
C GLY A 225 -19.77 -6.43 -7.99
N ARG A 226 -18.64 -6.00 -8.55
CA ARG A 226 -17.36 -6.72 -8.42
C ARG A 226 -16.86 -6.72 -6.98
N ASP A 227 -16.36 -7.85 -6.52
CA ASP A 227 -15.81 -8.02 -5.18
C ASP A 227 -14.32 -7.61 -5.10
N VAL A 228 -14.07 -6.30 -5.21
CA VAL A 228 -12.73 -5.74 -5.02
C VAL A 228 -12.43 -5.62 -3.52
N ARG A 229 -11.52 -6.46 -3.02
CA ARG A 229 -11.21 -6.58 -1.58
C ARG A 229 -10.06 -5.69 -1.13
N ALA A 230 -9.08 -5.43 -1.99
CA ALA A 230 -7.97 -4.52 -1.71
C ALA A 230 -7.34 -3.92 -2.98
N VAL A 231 -6.77 -2.72 -2.83
CA VAL A 231 -6.04 -2.02 -3.90
C VAL A 231 -4.70 -1.51 -3.38
N LEU A 232 -3.59 -1.92 -4.02
CA LEU A 232 -2.23 -1.44 -3.75
C LEU A 232 -1.80 -0.48 -4.87
N ASN A 233 -1.88 0.83 -4.63
CA ASN A 233 -1.49 1.84 -5.63
C ASN A 233 -0.02 2.22 -5.48
N ASN A 234 0.78 2.08 -6.54
CA ASN A 234 2.21 2.34 -6.56
C ASN A 234 2.50 3.64 -7.31
N ASP A 235 2.76 4.72 -6.57
CA ASP A 235 2.90 6.07 -7.13
C ASP A 235 3.53 7.02 -6.08
N THR A 236 4.79 7.43 -6.19
CA THR A 236 5.87 6.98 -7.08
C THR A 236 6.85 6.13 -6.29
N ILE A 237 7.54 5.16 -6.89
CA ILE A 237 8.27 4.12 -6.13
C ILE A 237 9.69 3.82 -6.63
N GLY A 238 10.30 4.70 -7.41
CA GLY A 238 11.61 4.50 -8.03
C GLY A 238 12.76 5.38 -7.53
N ASP A 239 12.49 6.54 -6.91
CA ASP A 239 13.51 7.53 -6.51
C ASP A 239 13.67 7.63 -4.98
N PRO A 240 14.45 6.75 -4.34
CA PRO A 240 14.60 6.75 -2.89
C PRO A 240 15.44 7.92 -2.38
N ALA A 241 16.32 8.49 -3.19
CA ALA A 241 17.17 9.61 -2.77
C ALA A 241 16.37 10.91 -2.69
N GLY A 242 15.37 11.08 -3.57
CA GLY A 242 14.58 12.30 -3.67
C GLY A 242 15.49 13.54 -3.77
N PRO A 243 15.27 14.59 -2.97
CA PRO A 243 16.04 15.84 -3.05
C PRO A 243 17.45 15.74 -2.42
N PHE A 244 17.82 14.59 -1.85
CA PHE A 244 19.08 14.43 -1.13
C PHE A 244 20.20 13.88 -2.02
N ALA A 245 21.45 14.11 -1.61
CA ALA A 245 22.60 13.49 -2.26
C ALA A 245 22.52 11.97 -2.12
N LYS A 246 22.71 11.22 -3.23
CA LYS A 246 22.55 9.75 -3.25
C LYS A 246 23.37 9.01 -2.18
N GLY A 247 24.56 9.50 -1.84
CA GLY A 247 25.43 8.93 -0.80
C GLY A 247 25.21 9.46 0.62
N GLY A 248 24.21 10.33 0.83
CA GLY A 248 23.88 10.93 2.12
C GLY A 248 23.11 9.98 3.06
N GLN A 249 23.04 10.35 4.34
CA GLN A 249 22.37 9.55 5.38
C GLN A 249 20.87 9.44 5.14
N GLU A 250 20.22 10.52 4.72
CA GLU A 250 18.79 10.58 4.41
C GLU A 250 18.46 9.65 3.24
N ALA A 251 19.25 9.68 2.16
CA ALA A 251 19.07 8.78 1.03
C ALA A 251 19.31 7.31 1.42
N ALA A 252 20.27 7.02 2.29
CA ALA A 252 20.51 5.67 2.80
C ALA A 252 19.34 5.15 3.67
N HIS A 253 18.74 6.02 4.49
CA HIS A 253 17.55 5.68 5.27
C HIS A 253 16.34 5.40 4.36
N SER A 254 16.08 6.30 3.41
CA SER A 254 14.95 6.19 2.48
C SER A 254 14.96 4.91 1.64
N ARG A 255 16.15 4.39 1.27
CA ARG A 255 16.28 3.11 0.54
C ARG A 255 15.76 1.89 1.30
N ARG A 256 15.52 2.02 2.60
CA ARG A 256 14.96 0.94 3.44
C ARG A 256 13.49 1.15 3.76
N THR A 257 12.87 2.19 3.21
CA THR A 257 11.53 2.61 3.58
C THR A 257 10.67 2.98 2.39
N VAL A 258 9.38 2.66 2.43
CA VAL A 258 8.38 3.19 1.50
C VAL A 258 7.18 3.68 2.31
N ARG A 259 6.61 4.84 2.00
CA ARG A 259 5.40 5.30 2.70
C ARG A 259 4.20 4.52 2.19
N VAL A 260 3.34 4.09 3.11
CA VAL A 260 2.04 3.49 2.79
C VAL A 260 0.93 4.35 3.39
N PHE A 261 0.29 5.16 2.55
CA PHE A 261 -0.86 5.99 2.92
C PHE A 261 -2.12 5.13 2.98
N SER A 262 -2.99 5.44 3.93
CA SER A 262 -4.28 4.77 4.13
C SER A 262 -5.32 5.78 4.64
N GLU A 263 -6.59 5.63 4.27
CA GLU A 263 -7.63 6.46 4.91
C GLU A 263 -7.92 6.00 6.35
N GLY A 264 -8.46 6.92 7.17
CA GLY A 264 -8.92 6.60 8.53
C GLY A 264 -10.43 6.36 8.53
N VAL A 265 -11.18 7.45 8.63
CA VAL A 265 -12.64 7.44 8.46
C VAL A 265 -12.97 7.37 6.96
N PRO A 266 -13.82 6.42 6.51
CA PRO A 266 -14.16 6.30 5.11
C PRO A 266 -14.85 7.55 4.55
N ARG A 267 -14.43 7.99 3.36
CA ARG A 267 -14.95 9.21 2.71
C ARG A 267 -16.43 9.14 2.36
N ASN A 268 -16.94 7.93 2.16
CA ASN A 268 -18.32 7.65 1.79
C ASN A 268 -19.16 7.10 2.97
N ALA A 269 -18.65 7.20 4.20
CA ALA A 269 -19.36 6.73 5.38
C ALA A 269 -20.66 7.52 5.62
N THR A 270 -21.72 6.85 6.02
CA THR A 270 -22.96 7.51 6.45
C THR A 270 -22.74 8.23 7.80
N PRO A 271 -23.56 9.23 8.14
CA PRO A 271 -23.49 9.89 9.44
C PRO A 271 -23.55 8.90 10.63
N GLU A 272 -24.34 7.84 10.52
CA GLU A 272 -24.47 6.79 11.53
C GLU A 272 -23.17 5.99 11.67
N GLN A 273 -22.51 5.67 10.56
CA GLN A 273 -21.21 4.98 10.57
C GLN A 273 -20.13 5.86 11.20
N ILE A 274 -20.12 7.17 10.89
CA ILE A 274 -19.19 8.13 11.50
C ILE A 274 -19.41 8.20 13.02
N LEU A 275 -20.67 8.29 13.47
CA LEU A 275 -20.99 8.27 14.90
C LEU A 275 -20.55 6.98 15.58
N ALA A 276 -20.72 5.83 14.93
CA ALA A 276 -20.26 4.54 15.44
C ALA A 276 -18.72 4.49 15.57
N ILE A 277 -18.00 5.00 14.57
CA ILE A 277 -16.53 5.10 14.60
C ILE A 277 -16.06 5.96 15.79
N HIS A 278 -16.64 7.14 15.96
CA HIS A 278 -16.30 8.04 17.07
C HIS A 278 -16.62 7.42 18.44
N ALA A 279 -17.77 6.75 18.57
CA ALA A 279 -18.18 6.12 19.83
C ALA A 279 -17.24 4.96 20.23
N ALA A 280 -16.62 4.30 19.25
CA ALA A 280 -15.73 3.16 19.46
C ALA A 280 -14.23 3.51 19.39
N GLY A 281 -13.86 4.75 19.05
CA GLY A 281 -12.45 5.16 18.86
C GLY A 281 -11.76 4.43 17.69
N MET A 282 -12.50 4.15 16.62
CA MET A 282 -12.06 3.31 15.50
C MET A 282 -11.45 4.09 14.32
N GLU A 283 -11.12 5.37 14.49
CA GLU A 283 -10.61 6.24 13.41
C GLU A 283 -9.31 5.71 12.80
N ASN A 284 -8.57 4.87 13.54
CA ASN A 284 -7.34 4.24 13.11
C ASN A 284 -7.46 2.75 12.76
N ASP A 285 -8.69 2.22 12.65
CA ASP A 285 -8.95 0.78 12.49
C ASP A 285 -9.87 0.43 11.32
N GLY A 286 -10.10 1.39 10.43
CA GLY A 286 -10.76 1.14 9.16
C GLY A 286 -10.01 0.17 8.25
N PRO A 287 -10.66 -0.39 7.22
CA PRO A 287 -10.06 -1.46 6.44
C PRO A 287 -8.79 -1.04 5.67
N ALA A 288 -8.69 0.22 5.22
CA ALA A 288 -7.45 0.74 4.63
C ALA A 288 -6.26 0.75 5.63
N ARG A 289 -6.52 1.05 6.92
CA ARG A 289 -5.50 0.97 7.98
C ARG A 289 -5.06 -0.46 8.23
N THR A 290 -6.01 -1.37 8.27
CA THR A 290 -5.74 -2.81 8.38
C THR A 290 -4.90 -3.30 7.21
N LEU A 291 -5.22 -2.90 5.98
CA LEU A 291 -4.44 -3.24 4.79
C LEU A 291 -3.00 -2.70 4.87
N ALA A 292 -2.82 -1.44 5.31
CA ALA A 292 -1.49 -0.88 5.47
C ALA A 292 -0.66 -1.63 6.54
N ARG A 293 -1.27 -1.98 7.67
CA ARG A 293 -0.63 -2.82 8.71
C ARG A 293 -0.28 -4.21 8.18
N PHE A 294 -1.18 -4.82 7.42
CA PHE A 294 -0.98 -6.13 6.81
C PHE A 294 0.24 -6.12 5.88
N VAL A 295 0.39 -5.10 5.04
CA VAL A 295 1.60 -4.93 4.20
C VAL A 295 2.87 -4.85 5.06
N GLY A 296 2.84 -4.09 6.16
CA GLY A 296 3.98 -3.99 7.08
C GLY A 296 4.30 -5.28 7.80
N GLU A 297 3.28 -6.01 8.21
CA GLU A 297 3.42 -7.31 8.84
C GLU A 297 4.05 -8.33 7.88
N VAL A 298 3.54 -8.42 6.65
CA VAL A 298 4.09 -9.27 5.59
C VAL A 298 5.55 -8.91 5.28
N GLY A 299 5.85 -7.60 5.16
CA GLY A 299 7.21 -7.12 4.92
C GLY A 299 8.18 -7.51 6.04
N ALA A 300 7.76 -7.37 7.30
CA ALA A 300 8.55 -7.76 8.47
C ALA A 300 8.71 -9.29 8.55
N TRP A 301 7.64 -10.05 8.31
CA TRP A 301 7.63 -11.51 8.42
C TRP A 301 8.54 -12.19 7.40
N HIS A 302 8.63 -11.64 6.19
CA HIS A 302 9.57 -12.09 5.16
C HIS A 302 10.97 -11.48 5.28
N GLY A 303 11.19 -10.53 6.20
CA GLY A 303 12.47 -9.85 6.35
C GLY A 303 12.88 -9.04 5.12
N LEU A 304 11.92 -8.40 4.44
CA LEU A 304 12.16 -7.65 3.22
C LEU A 304 13.04 -6.42 3.47
N ALA A 305 13.85 -6.05 2.47
CA ALA A 305 14.82 -4.97 2.58
C ALA A 305 14.15 -3.59 2.79
N VAL A 306 13.05 -3.35 2.08
CA VAL A 306 12.19 -2.17 2.27
C VAL A 306 11.06 -2.51 3.23
N GLN A 307 10.86 -1.64 4.23
CA GLN A 307 9.78 -1.73 5.20
C GLN A 307 8.83 -0.54 5.03
N PRO A 308 7.50 -0.74 5.16
CA PRO A 308 6.57 0.37 4.99
C PRO A 308 6.55 1.27 6.22
N THR A 309 6.57 2.58 5.98
CA THR A 309 6.22 3.60 6.96
C THR A 309 4.72 3.88 6.83
N LEU A 310 3.94 3.49 7.84
CA LEU A 310 2.49 3.69 7.84
C LEU A 310 2.16 5.17 7.97
N ILE A 311 1.49 5.73 6.96
CA ILE A 311 1.08 7.14 6.98
C ILE A 311 -0.41 7.24 7.24
N TYR A 312 -0.76 7.86 8.38
CA TYR A 312 -2.13 7.95 8.84
C TYR A 312 -2.97 9.05 8.19
N ARG A 313 -2.94 9.09 6.84
CA ARG A 313 -3.71 9.98 5.97
C ARG A 313 -3.99 9.27 4.65
N ASN A 314 -5.08 9.63 3.99
CA ASN A 314 -5.40 9.12 2.66
C ASN A 314 -4.28 9.43 1.65
N ASP A 315 -3.75 10.66 1.69
CA ASP A 315 -2.62 11.08 0.85
C ASP A 315 -1.90 12.27 1.51
N ARG A 316 -0.94 12.84 0.79
CA ARG A 316 -0.34 14.16 1.00
C ARG A 316 -1.41 15.24 0.95
N PHE A 317 -1.11 16.39 1.55
CA PHE A 317 -2.07 17.49 1.64
C PHE A 317 -2.49 17.97 0.26
N LEU A 318 -3.82 18.08 0.04
CA LEU A 318 -4.44 18.55 -1.20
C LEU A 318 -4.13 17.71 -2.45
N ARG A 319 -3.60 16.49 -2.30
CA ARG A 319 -3.30 15.56 -3.39
C ARG A 319 -4.09 14.26 -3.23
N GLY A 320 -4.01 13.42 -4.26
CA GLY A 320 -4.57 12.07 -4.28
C GLY A 320 -3.73 11.18 -5.20
N GLY A 321 -4.27 10.00 -5.46
CA GLY A 321 -3.79 9.04 -6.44
C GLY A 321 -4.88 8.02 -6.70
N ASP A 322 -4.67 7.09 -7.61
CA ASP A 322 -5.72 6.17 -8.09
C ASP A 322 -6.45 5.37 -7.00
N HIS A 323 -5.76 4.99 -5.91
CA HIS A 323 -6.40 4.39 -4.72
C HIS A 323 -7.59 5.19 -4.17
N THR A 324 -7.56 6.52 -4.26
CA THR A 324 -8.62 7.39 -3.75
C THR A 324 -9.92 7.19 -4.53
N ALA A 325 -9.85 6.95 -5.85
CA ALA A 325 -11.03 6.66 -6.65
C ALA A 325 -11.77 5.41 -6.16
N PHE A 326 -11.04 4.36 -5.78
CA PHE A 326 -11.65 3.15 -5.25
C PHE A 326 -12.35 3.41 -3.90
N LEU A 327 -11.74 4.18 -3.01
CA LEU A 327 -12.32 4.55 -1.72
C LEU A 327 -13.59 5.42 -1.90
N GLU A 328 -13.55 6.40 -2.81
CA GLU A 328 -14.70 7.26 -3.15
C GLU A 328 -15.91 6.45 -3.65
N HIS A 329 -15.67 5.36 -4.37
CA HIS A 329 -16.70 4.44 -4.86
C HIS A 329 -17.04 3.29 -3.89
N GLY A 330 -16.53 3.35 -2.66
CA GLY A 330 -16.94 2.49 -1.56
C GLY A 330 -16.36 1.08 -1.58
N PHE A 331 -15.21 0.90 -2.23
CA PHE A 331 -14.41 -0.29 -2.04
C PHE A 331 -13.73 -0.26 -0.67
N PRO A 332 -13.63 -1.41 0.02
CA PRO A 332 -13.34 -1.46 1.45
C PRO A 332 -11.94 -0.95 1.79
N ALA A 333 -10.91 -1.30 1.02
CA ALA A 333 -9.53 -1.01 1.37
C ALA A 333 -8.69 -0.65 0.14
N ALA A 334 -8.04 0.52 0.20
CA ALA A 334 -7.04 0.93 -0.77
C ALA A 334 -5.92 1.69 -0.06
N VAL A 335 -4.68 1.47 -0.50
CA VAL A 335 -3.49 2.13 0.03
C VAL A 335 -2.60 2.65 -1.09
N ARG A 336 -1.75 3.64 -0.77
CA ARG A 336 -0.77 4.20 -1.71
C ARG A 336 0.65 4.03 -1.21
N PHE A 337 1.48 3.39 -2.01
CA PHE A 337 2.93 3.29 -1.87
C PHE A 337 3.59 4.50 -2.54
N THR A 338 4.49 5.16 -1.82
CA THR A 338 5.28 6.26 -2.37
C THR A 338 6.64 6.35 -1.69
N VAL A 339 7.66 6.78 -2.42
CA VAL A 339 8.98 7.14 -1.88
C VAL A 339 8.84 8.06 -0.67
N LEU A 340 9.81 8.00 0.25
CA LEU A 340 9.76 8.78 1.50
C LEU A 340 9.80 10.29 1.24
N TYR A 341 10.64 10.70 0.29
CA TYR A 341 10.80 12.09 -0.12
C TYR A 341 10.66 12.19 -1.63
N GLU A 342 9.76 13.05 -2.07
CA GLU A 342 9.64 13.41 -3.48
C GLU A 342 10.48 14.65 -3.76
N ASP A 343 11.00 14.74 -4.98
CA ASP A 343 11.76 15.88 -5.46
C ASP A 343 10.93 16.67 -6.48
N TYR A 344 10.53 17.88 -6.10
CA TYR A 344 9.68 18.76 -6.92
C TYR A 344 10.44 19.45 -8.05
N ASP A 345 11.77 19.38 -8.07
CA ASP A 345 12.53 19.78 -9.26
C ASP A 345 12.35 18.77 -10.40
N ARG A 346 11.88 17.55 -10.09
CA ARG A 346 11.71 16.46 -11.06
C ARG A 346 10.25 16.28 -11.47
N GLN A 347 9.36 16.16 -10.50
CA GLN A 347 7.95 15.85 -10.71
C GLN A 347 7.24 16.96 -11.50
N HIS A 348 6.61 16.60 -12.63
CA HIS A 348 5.84 17.51 -13.51
C HIS A 348 6.65 18.73 -13.96
N GLN A 349 7.94 18.52 -14.22
CA GLN A 349 8.84 19.57 -14.68
C GLN A 349 9.29 19.33 -16.12
N ASN A 350 9.34 20.41 -16.90
CA ASN A 350 9.98 20.38 -18.21
C ASN A 350 11.47 20.04 -18.03
N VAL A 351 11.98 19.11 -18.86
CA VAL A 351 13.38 18.71 -18.83
C VAL A 351 14.27 19.88 -19.25
N ARG A 352 15.09 20.38 -18.32
CA ARG A 352 16.03 21.48 -18.56
C ARG A 352 17.10 21.54 -17.49
N ILE A 353 18.19 22.24 -17.77
CA ILE A 353 19.15 22.68 -16.75
C ILE A 353 18.96 24.19 -16.56
N GLU A 354 18.74 24.61 -15.32
CA GLU A 354 18.48 26.00 -14.98
C GLU A 354 19.32 26.43 -13.77
N LYS A 355 19.85 27.66 -13.80
CA LYS A 355 20.52 28.27 -12.64
C LYS A 355 19.49 28.83 -11.68
N VAL A 356 19.41 28.25 -10.50
CA VAL A 356 18.52 28.70 -9.43
C VAL A 356 19.31 29.13 -8.21
N ASP A 357 18.80 30.12 -7.48
CA ASP A 357 19.36 30.53 -6.19
C ASP A 357 18.93 29.51 -5.12
N ARG A 358 19.90 28.84 -4.49
CA ARG A 358 19.70 28.07 -3.27
C ARG A 358 20.57 28.67 -2.17
N ASP A 359 19.91 29.24 -1.16
CA ASP A 359 20.56 29.84 0.02
C ASP A 359 21.63 30.90 -0.31
N GLY A 360 21.35 31.75 -1.30
CA GLY A 360 22.24 32.84 -1.73
C GLY A 360 23.33 32.40 -2.69
N LYS A 361 23.25 31.18 -3.25
CA LYS A 361 24.19 30.64 -4.21
C LYS A 361 23.47 30.15 -5.46
N MET A 362 23.89 30.67 -6.61
CA MET A 362 23.44 30.17 -7.91
C MET A 362 24.04 28.78 -8.16
N VAL A 363 23.17 27.79 -8.36
CA VAL A 363 23.54 26.41 -8.68
C VAL A 363 22.81 25.94 -9.94
N ASP A 364 23.49 25.17 -10.78
CA ASP A 364 22.84 24.49 -11.91
C ASP A 364 21.99 23.34 -11.36
N VAL A 365 20.69 23.35 -11.65
CA VAL A 365 19.73 22.32 -11.24
C VAL A 365 19.15 21.67 -12.48
N GLN A 366 19.18 20.34 -12.50
CA GLN A 366 18.50 19.52 -13.51
C GLN A 366 17.03 19.35 -13.12
N PHE A 367 16.15 19.90 -13.93
CA PHE A 367 14.70 19.74 -13.81
C PHE A 367 14.18 18.60 -14.69
N GLY A 368 13.03 18.04 -14.31
CA GLY A 368 12.35 16.99 -15.04
C GLY A 368 12.69 15.58 -14.56
N ASP A 369 11.73 14.68 -14.69
CA ASP A 369 11.78 13.34 -14.11
C ASP A 369 12.45 12.32 -15.05
N LEU A 370 13.77 12.20 -14.92
CA LEU A 370 14.63 11.40 -15.79
C LEU A 370 14.92 9.99 -15.24
N PRO A 371 15.15 8.98 -16.12
CA PRO A 371 15.48 7.61 -15.69
C PRO A 371 16.73 7.48 -14.80
N SER A 372 17.65 8.44 -14.84
CA SER A 372 18.85 8.47 -13.97
C SER A 372 18.55 8.61 -12.48
N TYR A 373 17.34 9.04 -12.13
CA TYR A 373 16.89 9.17 -10.74
C TYR A 373 16.29 7.88 -10.18
N VAL A 374 15.80 7.00 -11.05
CA VAL A 374 15.27 5.72 -10.62
C VAL A 374 16.42 4.78 -10.26
N GLU A 375 16.30 4.15 -9.09
CA GLU A 375 17.26 3.16 -8.59
C GLU A 375 16.62 1.78 -8.62
N GLU A 376 17.11 0.93 -9.50
CA GLU A 376 16.51 -0.35 -9.84
C GLU A 376 16.43 -1.34 -8.67
N ASP A 377 17.44 -1.37 -7.80
CA ASP A 377 17.46 -2.26 -6.62
C ASP A 377 16.36 -1.86 -5.62
N TYR A 378 16.19 -0.57 -5.38
CA TYR A 378 15.13 -0.07 -4.50
C TYR A 378 13.75 -0.33 -5.11
N LEU A 379 13.58 -0.07 -6.41
CA LEU A 379 12.33 -0.36 -7.11
C LEU A 379 12.00 -1.86 -7.06
N ALA A 380 13.00 -2.73 -7.19
CA ALA A 380 12.85 -4.17 -7.03
C ALA A 380 12.41 -4.54 -5.60
N ASP A 381 12.97 -3.90 -4.57
CA ASP A 381 12.58 -4.16 -3.19
C ASP A 381 11.15 -3.70 -2.87
N VAL A 382 10.67 -2.59 -3.42
CA VAL A 382 9.26 -2.19 -3.31
C VAL A 382 8.36 -3.15 -4.10
N THR A 383 8.80 -3.62 -5.26
CA THR A 383 8.08 -4.62 -6.07
C THR A 383 7.95 -5.96 -5.33
N ARG A 384 9.01 -6.39 -4.62
CA ARG A 384 9.00 -7.57 -3.74
C ARG A 384 7.98 -7.45 -2.61
N LEU A 385 7.86 -6.27 -2.00
CA LEU A 385 6.85 -6.01 -0.97
C LEU A 385 5.42 -6.14 -1.54
N ASN A 386 5.17 -5.60 -2.74
CA ASN A 386 3.90 -5.78 -3.44
C ASN A 386 3.61 -7.25 -3.76
N ALA A 387 4.59 -7.98 -4.31
CA ALA A 387 4.45 -9.40 -4.64
C ALA A 387 4.07 -10.22 -3.39
N ALA A 388 4.80 -10.02 -2.28
CA ALA A 388 4.53 -10.70 -1.03
C ALA A 388 3.13 -10.38 -0.49
N ALA A 389 2.74 -9.10 -0.49
CA ALA A 389 1.42 -8.69 0.00
C ALA A 389 0.29 -9.26 -0.86
N LEU A 390 0.39 -9.21 -2.19
CA LEU A 390 -0.62 -9.74 -3.11
C LEU A 390 -0.78 -11.24 -3.00
N MET A 391 0.32 -12.00 -2.91
CA MET A 391 0.24 -13.46 -2.74
C MET A 391 -0.41 -13.84 -1.42
N HIS A 392 -0.08 -13.14 -0.33
CA HIS A 392 -0.74 -13.36 0.95
C HIS A 392 -2.21 -12.99 0.91
N LEU A 393 -2.59 -11.86 0.31
CA LEU A 393 -3.99 -11.48 0.14
C LEU A 393 -4.78 -12.50 -0.70
N ALA A 394 -4.18 -12.99 -1.79
CA ALA A 394 -4.86 -13.86 -2.74
C ALA A 394 -5.03 -15.30 -2.22
N ASN A 395 -4.06 -15.81 -1.48
CA ASN A 395 -4.06 -17.18 -0.96
C ASN A 395 -4.65 -17.29 0.44
N ALA A 396 -4.74 -16.19 1.19
CA ALA A 396 -5.34 -16.24 2.50
C ALA A 396 -6.83 -16.58 2.47
N PRO A 397 -7.32 -17.25 3.54
CA PRO A 397 -8.75 -17.33 3.80
C PRO A 397 -9.36 -15.93 3.92
N ALA A 398 -10.65 -15.81 3.62
CA ALA A 398 -11.37 -14.57 3.88
C ALA A 398 -11.32 -14.23 5.39
N PRO A 399 -11.27 -12.93 5.75
CA PRO A 399 -11.24 -12.53 7.15
C PRO A 399 -12.56 -12.87 7.86
N PRO A 400 -12.53 -13.18 9.18
CA PRO A 400 -13.74 -13.32 9.98
C PRO A 400 -14.64 -12.09 9.86
N THR A 401 -15.94 -12.28 9.93
CA THR A 401 -16.91 -11.18 9.86
C THR A 401 -17.52 -10.90 11.22
N ASN A 402 -18.06 -9.70 11.41
CA ASN A 402 -18.70 -9.26 12.64
C ASN A 402 -17.91 -9.60 13.92
N THR A 403 -16.61 -9.28 13.92
CA THR A 403 -15.78 -9.45 15.11
C THR A 403 -16.26 -8.50 16.20
N ARG A 404 -16.70 -9.06 17.31
CA ARG A 404 -17.43 -8.41 18.40
C ARG A 404 -16.64 -8.52 19.69
N LEU A 405 -16.50 -7.39 20.37
CA LEU A 405 -16.02 -7.26 21.74
C LEU A 405 -17.24 -7.16 22.66
N SER A 406 -17.46 -8.16 23.51
CA SER A 406 -18.62 -8.16 24.40
C SER A 406 -18.48 -7.11 25.50
N MET A 407 -19.51 -6.27 25.65
CA MET A 407 -19.65 -5.29 26.72
C MET A 407 -20.53 -5.79 27.89
N SER A 408 -20.92 -7.08 27.89
CA SER A 408 -21.71 -7.66 28.97
C SER A 408 -20.85 -7.88 30.22
N GLY A 409 -21.38 -7.53 31.40
CA GLY A 409 -20.69 -7.71 32.68
C GLY A 409 -19.58 -6.69 32.97
N LEU A 410 -19.31 -6.49 34.27
CA LEU A 410 -18.17 -5.73 34.78
C LEU A 410 -17.03 -6.71 35.10
N GLU A 411 -16.27 -7.08 34.06
CA GLU A 411 -15.12 -7.99 34.17
C GLU A 411 -13.86 -7.33 33.58
N ASN A 412 -12.69 -7.69 34.11
CA ASN A 412 -11.40 -7.22 33.58
C ASN A 412 -10.91 -8.05 32.39
N GLY A 413 -11.49 -9.23 32.18
CA GLY A 413 -11.22 -10.07 31.02
C GLY A 413 -11.99 -9.59 29.79
N THR A 414 -11.45 -9.90 28.61
CA THR A 414 -12.06 -9.57 27.33
C THR A 414 -12.61 -10.82 26.68
N ARG A 415 -13.91 -10.80 26.33
CA ARG A 415 -14.55 -11.84 25.51
C ARG A 415 -14.78 -11.32 24.09
N LEU A 416 -14.29 -12.10 23.13
CA LEU A 416 -14.45 -11.87 21.70
C LEU A 416 -15.34 -12.94 21.08
N ARG A 417 -16.15 -12.55 20.10
CA ARG A 417 -16.94 -13.44 19.24
C ARG A 417 -16.84 -12.98 17.80
N TRP A 418 -16.91 -13.89 16.85
CA TRP A 418 -16.90 -13.56 15.42
C TRP A 418 -17.71 -14.58 14.64
N ASP A 419 -18.10 -14.19 13.44
CA ASP A 419 -18.74 -15.09 12.50
C ASP A 419 -17.66 -15.64 11.56
N ALA A 420 -17.70 -16.95 11.32
CA ALA A 420 -16.83 -17.58 10.35
C ALA A 420 -17.07 -16.95 8.96
N PRO A 421 -16.02 -16.82 8.12
CA PRO A 421 -16.18 -16.43 6.73
C PRO A 421 -17.20 -17.32 6.00
N ASP A 422 -17.90 -16.76 5.00
CA ASP A 422 -18.84 -17.52 4.20
C ASP A 422 -18.13 -18.75 3.58
N PRO A 423 -18.61 -19.99 3.78
CA PRO A 423 -18.04 -21.16 3.13
C PRO A 423 -17.98 -21.05 1.60
N ALA A 424 -18.86 -20.24 0.98
CA ALA A 424 -18.83 -19.94 -0.44
C ALA A 424 -17.65 -19.04 -0.86
N ASP A 425 -17.09 -18.25 0.05
CA ASP A 425 -15.90 -17.42 -0.18
C ASP A 425 -14.58 -18.17 0.10
N ASN A 426 -14.67 -19.36 0.72
CA ASN A 426 -13.53 -20.04 1.32
C ASN A 426 -13.69 -21.57 1.33
N PRO A 427 -13.48 -22.23 0.19
CA PRO A 427 -13.72 -23.66 0.06
C PRO A 427 -12.55 -24.52 0.57
N GLU A 428 -11.39 -23.90 0.84
CA GLU A 428 -10.27 -24.52 1.55
C GLU A 428 -10.44 -24.25 3.06
N GLN A 429 -10.40 -25.32 3.87
CA GLN A 429 -10.79 -25.24 5.27
C GLN A 429 -9.89 -24.29 6.06
N ILE A 430 -10.50 -23.28 6.68
CA ILE A 430 -9.87 -22.47 7.74
C ILE A 430 -9.31 -23.44 8.79
N ALA A 431 -7.99 -23.42 8.97
CA ALA A 431 -7.31 -24.28 9.94
C ALA A 431 -7.53 -23.79 11.37
N GLY A 432 -7.74 -22.49 11.54
CA GLY A 432 -8.11 -21.88 12.81
C GLY A 432 -8.10 -20.36 12.76
N TYR A 433 -8.13 -19.76 13.95
CA TYR A 433 -8.12 -18.31 14.12
C TYR A 433 -7.04 -17.86 15.08
N GLU A 434 -6.54 -16.66 14.84
CA GLU A 434 -5.62 -15.96 15.74
C GLU A 434 -6.30 -14.69 16.27
N VAL A 435 -6.27 -14.49 17.59
CA VAL A 435 -6.59 -13.20 18.20
C VAL A 435 -5.31 -12.37 18.23
N VAL A 436 -5.31 -11.24 17.53
CA VAL A 436 -4.22 -10.27 17.56
C VAL A 436 -4.54 -9.15 18.55
N VAL A 437 -3.51 -8.67 19.25
CA VAL A 437 -3.64 -7.58 20.23
C VAL A 437 -2.55 -6.52 20.07
N ARG A 438 -2.92 -5.28 20.38
CA ARG A 438 -2.00 -4.14 20.48
C ARG A 438 -2.44 -3.17 21.57
N THR A 439 -1.51 -2.43 22.16
CA THR A 439 -1.89 -1.32 23.04
C THR A 439 -2.65 -0.26 22.25
N THR A 440 -3.47 0.53 22.95
CA THR A 440 -4.24 1.65 22.36
C THR A 440 -3.36 2.70 21.69
N THR A 441 -2.07 2.76 22.03
CA THR A 441 -1.08 3.69 21.46
C THR A 441 -0.24 3.10 20.32
N SER A 442 -0.23 1.77 20.14
CA SER A 442 0.63 1.13 19.14
C SER A 442 0.02 1.24 17.76
N ALA A 443 0.80 1.61 16.75
CA ALA A 443 0.39 1.63 15.35
C ALA A 443 0.20 0.22 14.73
N VAL A 444 0.79 -0.81 15.32
CA VAL A 444 0.88 -2.17 14.76
C VAL A 444 0.45 -3.23 15.77
N TRP A 445 0.08 -4.41 15.26
CA TRP A 445 -0.17 -5.59 16.11
C TRP A 445 1.11 -6.03 16.81
N GLN A 446 1.01 -6.40 18.08
CA GLN A 446 2.18 -6.68 18.93
C GLN A 446 2.27 -8.14 19.34
N SER A 447 1.16 -8.86 19.37
CA SER A 447 1.15 -10.31 19.57
C SER A 447 -0.10 -10.94 18.96
N ALA A 448 -0.01 -12.23 18.63
CA ALA A 448 -1.16 -13.06 18.32
C ALA A 448 -1.21 -14.25 19.25
N LYS A 449 -2.44 -14.71 19.51
CA LYS A 449 -2.73 -15.94 20.21
C LYS A 449 -3.56 -16.82 19.28
N ASP A 450 -3.01 -17.97 18.90
CA ASP A 450 -3.78 -19.03 18.26
C ASP A 450 -4.86 -19.53 19.23
N VAL A 451 -6.11 -19.52 18.77
CA VAL A 451 -7.28 -19.98 19.51
C VAL A 451 -7.93 -21.21 18.88
N GLY A 452 -7.31 -21.77 17.84
CA GLY A 452 -7.79 -22.91 17.08
C GLY A 452 -9.08 -22.62 16.30
N PHE A 453 -9.75 -23.68 15.87
CA PHE A 453 -11.00 -23.60 15.13
C PHE A 453 -12.20 -23.34 16.07
N THR A 454 -12.36 -22.09 16.48
CA THR A 454 -13.43 -21.59 17.36
C THR A 454 -14.00 -20.27 16.82
N ASN A 455 -15.16 -19.86 17.31
CA ASN A 455 -15.78 -18.56 16.99
C ASN A 455 -15.85 -17.62 18.21
N GLU A 456 -15.22 -18.01 19.31
CA GLU A 456 -15.10 -17.18 20.51
C GLU A 456 -13.78 -17.41 21.25
N ALA A 457 -13.32 -16.38 21.93
CA ALA A 457 -12.13 -16.42 22.78
C ALA A 457 -12.27 -15.51 23.99
N THR A 458 -11.64 -15.89 25.10
CA THR A 458 -11.50 -15.04 26.29
C THR A 458 -10.02 -14.80 26.57
N LEU A 459 -9.66 -13.55 26.83
CA LEU A 459 -8.31 -13.11 27.16
C LEU A 459 -8.31 -12.42 28.52
N ASP A 460 -7.26 -12.67 29.30
CA ASP A 460 -7.01 -11.95 30.56
C ASP A 460 -6.32 -10.61 30.28
N LEU A 461 -6.95 -9.81 29.42
CA LEU A 461 -6.50 -8.48 29.01
C LEU A 461 -7.68 -7.52 29.11
N SER A 462 -7.47 -6.38 29.77
CA SER A 462 -8.50 -5.36 29.86
C SER A 462 -8.76 -4.69 28.51
N ARG A 463 -10.03 -4.65 28.14
CA ARG A 463 -10.53 -3.96 26.93
C ARG A 463 -10.27 -2.46 26.90
N ASP A 464 -9.95 -1.85 28.04
CA ASP A 464 -9.64 -0.42 28.11
C ASP A 464 -8.16 -0.12 27.77
N ASN A 465 -7.28 -1.12 27.88
CA ASN A 465 -5.84 -0.97 27.68
C ASN A 465 -5.35 -1.55 26.33
N TRP A 466 -6.17 -2.40 25.70
CA TRP A 466 -5.81 -3.18 24.53
C TRP A 466 -6.87 -3.06 23.45
N LEU A 467 -6.41 -3.08 22.21
CA LEU A 467 -7.24 -3.26 21.03
C LEU A 467 -7.08 -4.68 20.52
N PHE A 468 -8.16 -5.23 19.97
CA PHE A 468 -8.26 -6.62 19.59
C PHE A 468 -8.70 -6.75 18.14
N GLY A 469 -8.22 -7.79 17.48
CA GLY A 469 -8.74 -8.22 16.20
C GLY A 469 -8.62 -9.72 16.06
N VAL A 470 -9.29 -10.27 15.05
CA VAL A 470 -9.25 -11.69 14.74
C VAL A 470 -8.90 -11.87 13.27
N ARG A 471 -8.06 -12.83 12.97
CA ARG A 471 -7.76 -13.26 11.59
C ARG A 471 -7.88 -14.76 11.46
N ALA A 472 -8.23 -15.21 10.27
CA ALA A 472 -8.23 -16.63 9.92
C ALA A 472 -6.85 -17.01 9.38
N TYR A 473 -6.48 -18.28 9.56
CA TYR A 473 -5.34 -18.87 8.87
C TYR A 473 -5.70 -20.22 8.26
N ASP A 474 -5.00 -20.61 7.20
CA ASP A 474 -5.14 -21.92 6.55
C ASP A 474 -3.99 -22.88 6.90
N ALA A 475 -4.04 -24.08 6.33
CA ALA A 475 -3.05 -25.13 6.58
C ALA A 475 -1.66 -24.82 5.97
N ASP A 476 -1.60 -23.95 4.95
CA ASP A 476 -0.37 -23.53 4.28
C ASP A 476 0.30 -22.33 4.98
N GLY A 477 -0.38 -21.78 5.99
CA GLY A 477 0.10 -20.67 6.81
C GLY A 477 -0.20 -19.30 6.20
N TYR A 478 -1.14 -19.15 5.27
CA TYR A 478 -1.60 -17.81 4.90
C TYR A 478 -2.54 -17.26 5.97
N ARG A 479 -2.44 -15.95 6.23
CA ARG A 479 -3.26 -15.23 7.21
C ARG A 479 -4.12 -14.20 6.51
N SER A 480 -5.40 -14.13 6.86
CA SER A 480 -6.26 -13.05 6.39
C SER A 480 -5.81 -11.71 6.95
N PRO A 481 -6.17 -10.57 6.33
CA PRO A 481 -6.21 -9.29 7.02
C PRO A 481 -7.01 -9.39 8.32
N VAL A 482 -6.70 -8.52 9.27
CA VAL A 482 -7.34 -8.56 10.59
C VAL A 482 -8.73 -7.94 10.55
N SER A 483 -9.70 -8.69 11.04
CA SER A 483 -11.04 -8.19 11.36
C SER A 483 -11.00 -7.51 12.73
N PHE A 484 -11.16 -6.19 12.77
CA PHE A 484 -11.09 -5.42 14.01
C PHE A 484 -12.32 -5.68 14.89
N ALA A 485 -12.12 -5.82 16.20
CA ALA A 485 -13.20 -6.09 17.14
C ALA A 485 -13.99 -4.83 17.50
N VAL A 486 -15.30 -4.83 17.25
CA VAL A 486 -16.20 -3.71 17.55
C VAL A 486 -16.92 -3.95 18.87
N PRO A 487 -16.99 -2.97 19.80
CA PRO A 487 -17.73 -3.11 21.05
C PRO A 487 -19.24 -3.24 20.80
N VAL A 488 -19.85 -4.27 21.37
CA VAL A 488 -21.30 -4.53 21.28
C VAL A 488 -21.90 -4.86 22.65
N ARG A 489 -23.14 -4.44 22.87
CA ARG A 489 -23.96 -4.94 23.99
C ARG A 489 -24.74 -6.15 23.47
N GLU A 490 -24.34 -7.34 23.93
CA GLU A 490 -25.06 -8.59 23.67
C GLU A 490 -26.22 -8.79 24.64
#